data_AF-A0AAU0Y2L8-F1
#
_entry.id   AF-A0AAU0Y2L8-F1
#
_cell.length_a   1.000
_cell.length_b   1.000
_cell.length_c   1.000
_cell.angle_alpha   90.00
_cell.angle_beta   90.00
_cell.angle_gamma   90.00
#
_symmetry.space_group_name_H-M   'P 1'
#
loop_
_entity.id
_entity.type
_entity.pdbx_description
1 polymer ?
#
loop_
_entity_poly.entity_id
_entity_poly.type
_entity_poly.pdbx_seq_one_letter_code
_entity_poly.pdbx_strand_id
1 'polypeptide(L)'
;MAWKGPSAAERELSELLRARDLCVSWARIRRWREFGALPWGARRGLGRGAGSVSELTADTAVVAEALALATARKARLERAVLRVFTVHPRCEDVFVATWVPLPERGVRKALTWYLGQDRSSAVAVVERAVEAVGDDPERRAEAAHAAAHAYYTRRYHQARRMRSAGGGVHPADPHSRADAQGLATFAAAAVLGMEEFGADSVMESLQQSLGSEDDEALSAQAFTEMTAIAAQRELSGNRLADPSWMLTADRARRLRETDYSTICTVRHVLAVLVESALPLRLAYRACLQDPALQHIEQVRTANPRVHHYLDCAEYISRRSPADAWESFTSLLLSICTAPERLEAFQQDVTALDPALDEVHALGRHAAARLAPASAAASRPA
;
A
#
# COMPACT_ATOMS: atom_id res chain seq x y z
N MET A 1 -12.46 19.91 -32.19
CA MET A 1 -12.14 18.46 -32.30
C MET A 1 -13.40 17.73 -32.75
N ALA A 2 -13.47 17.27 -34.00
CA ALA A 2 -14.65 16.58 -34.52
C ALA A 2 -14.84 15.22 -33.82
N TRP A 3 -16.01 15.00 -33.23
CA TRP A 3 -16.36 13.73 -32.58
C TRP A 3 -16.50 12.64 -33.65
N LYS A 4 -15.47 11.80 -33.81
CA LYS A 4 -15.58 10.56 -34.57
C LYS A 4 -16.50 9.60 -33.80
N GLY A 5 -17.47 9.00 -34.49
CA GLY A 5 -18.36 7.98 -33.92
C GLY A 5 -17.62 6.75 -33.38
N PRO A 6 -18.29 5.88 -32.62
CA PRO A 6 -17.66 4.74 -31.94
C PRO A 6 -17.10 3.72 -32.95
N SER A 7 -15.88 3.26 -32.67
CA SER A 7 -15.26 2.15 -33.40
C SER A 7 -16.04 0.83 -33.20
N ALA A 8 -15.83 -0.15 -34.08
CA ALA A 8 -16.44 -1.48 -33.95
C ALA A 8 -16.11 -2.13 -32.59
N ALA A 9 -14.85 -2.10 -32.18
CA ALA A 9 -14.41 -2.64 -30.89
C ALA A 9 -14.99 -1.89 -29.67
N GLU A 10 -15.30 -0.59 -29.78
CA GLU A 10 -15.98 0.14 -28.69
C GLU A 10 -17.45 -0.26 -28.59
N ARG A 11 -18.10 -0.55 -29.73
CA ARG A 11 -19.49 -1.04 -29.76
C ARG A 11 -19.58 -2.43 -29.18
N GLU A 12 -18.73 -3.35 -29.65
CA GLU A 12 -18.63 -4.72 -29.16
C GLU A 12 -18.35 -4.77 -27.65
N LEU A 13 -17.39 -3.99 -27.15
CA LEU A 13 -17.12 -3.93 -25.71
C LEU A 13 -18.29 -3.36 -24.91
N SER A 14 -18.98 -2.34 -25.45
CA SER A 14 -20.17 -1.78 -24.80
C SER A 14 -21.33 -2.78 -24.74
N GLU A 15 -21.51 -3.57 -25.80
CA GLU A 15 -22.54 -4.63 -25.87
C GLU A 15 -22.21 -5.77 -24.90
N LEU A 16 -20.95 -6.20 -24.83
CA LEU A 16 -20.48 -7.20 -23.86
C LEU A 16 -20.72 -6.74 -22.43
N LEU A 17 -20.36 -5.50 -22.10
CA LEU A 17 -20.59 -4.94 -20.77
C LEU A 17 -22.09 -4.81 -20.47
N ARG A 18 -22.90 -4.40 -21.45
CA ARG A 18 -24.37 -4.35 -21.30
C ARG A 18 -24.97 -5.73 -21.05
N ALA A 19 -24.47 -6.78 -21.68
CA ALA A 19 -24.88 -8.16 -21.42
C ALA A 19 -24.55 -8.64 -20.00
N ARG A 20 -23.69 -7.91 -19.28
CA ARG A 20 -23.36 -8.11 -17.85
C ARG A 20 -23.99 -7.05 -16.94
N ASP A 21 -25.04 -6.37 -17.42
CA ASP A 21 -25.75 -5.29 -16.72
C ASP A 21 -24.88 -4.05 -16.41
N LEU A 22 -23.78 -3.87 -17.14
CA LEU A 22 -22.86 -2.73 -16.98
C LEU A 22 -23.04 -1.73 -18.13
N CYS A 23 -23.82 -0.69 -17.88
CA CYS A 23 -24.05 0.40 -18.83
C CYS A 23 -22.85 1.36 -18.90
N VAL A 24 -21.93 1.12 -19.83
CA VAL A 24 -20.76 1.96 -20.09
C VAL A 24 -20.88 2.65 -21.44
N SER A 25 -20.71 3.98 -21.48
CA SER A 25 -20.69 4.71 -22.74
C SER A 25 -19.37 4.51 -23.48
N TRP A 26 -19.41 4.53 -24.82
CA TRP A 26 -18.21 4.44 -25.65
C TRP A 26 -17.20 5.57 -25.35
N ALA A 27 -17.68 6.76 -24.96
CA ALA A 27 -16.82 7.86 -24.53
C ALA A 27 -16.04 7.53 -23.26
N ARG A 28 -16.63 6.75 -22.34
CA ARG A 28 -15.95 6.25 -21.14
C ARG A 28 -14.89 5.21 -21.49
N ILE A 29 -15.19 4.26 -22.39
CA ILE A 29 -14.22 3.27 -22.90
C ILE A 29 -13.03 3.97 -23.55
N ARG A 30 -13.30 4.97 -24.40
CA ARG A 30 -12.25 5.76 -25.06
C ARG A 30 -11.37 6.49 -24.04
N ARG A 31 -11.96 7.09 -23.00
CA ARG A 31 -11.20 7.71 -21.92
C ARG A 31 -10.29 6.70 -21.20
N TRP A 32 -10.74 5.47 -20.98
CA TRP A 32 -9.91 4.42 -20.39
C TRP A 32 -8.73 4.03 -21.30
N ARG A 33 -8.95 3.95 -22.61
CA ARG A 33 -7.88 3.72 -23.60
C ARG A 33 -6.89 4.87 -23.69
N GLU A 34 -7.36 6.12 -23.71
CA GLU A 34 -6.52 7.33 -23.72
C GLU A 34 -5.68 7.44 -22.44
N PHE A 35 -6.23 7.02 -21.31
CA PHE A 35 -5.50 6.90 -20.06
C PHE A 35 -4.44 5.79 -20.09
N GLY A 36 -4.63 4.75 -20.90
CA GLY A 36 -3.80 3.56 -20.95
C GLY A 36 -4.26 2.44 -20.00
N ALA A 37 -5.48 2.53 -19.45
CA ALA A 37 -6.08 1.49 -18.62
C ALA A 37 -6.73 0.35 -19.44
N LEU A 38 -6.90 0.58 -20.75
CA LEU A 38 -7.28 -0.45 -21.72
C LEU A 38 -6.32 -0.41 -22.91
N PRO A 39 -6.00 -1.57 -23.52
CA PRO A 39 -5.22 -1.59 -24.74
C PRO A 39 -5.97 -0.92 -25.89
N TRP A 40 -5.22 -0.21 -26.73
CA TRP A 40 -5.67 0.08 -28.09
C TRP A 40 -5.41 -1.19 -28.88
N GLY A 41 -6.45 -2.00 -29.15
CA GLY A 41 -6.29 -3.27 -29.87
C GLY A 41 -5.44 -3.09 -31.13
N ALA A 42 -4.63 -4.09 -31.48
CA ALA A 42 -3.76 -4.03 -32.65
C ALA A 42 -4.59 -3.68 -33.89
N ARG A 43 -4.26 -2.56 -34.53
CA ARG A 43 -4.92 -2.19 -35.79
C ARG A 43 -4.38 -3.08 -36.89
N ARG A 44 -5.10 -4.13 -37.26
CA ARG A 44 -4.89 -4.78 -38.56
C ARG A 44 -5.56 -3.93 -39.62
N GLY A 45 -4.77 -3.42 -40.57
CA GLY A 45 -5.32 -2.85 -41.79
C GLY A 45 -5.80 -3.98 -42.69
N LEU A 46 -7.06 -3.96 -43.10
CA LEU A 46 -7.65 -4.99 -43.97
C LEU A 46 -7.34 -4.76 -45.47
N GLY A 47 -6.46 -3.81 -45.80
CA GLY A 47 -6.20 -3.36 -47.18
C GLY A 47 -6.95 -2.07 -47.55
N ARG A 48 -6.74 -1.58 -48.78
CA ARG A 48 -7.38 -0.34 -49.28
C ARG A 48 -8.90 -0.49 -49.29
N GLY A 49 -9.60 0.43 -48.63
CA GLY A 49 -11.07 0.51 -48.63
C GLY A 49 -11.80 -0.40 -47.63
N ALA A 50 -11.13 -1.39 -47.04
CA ALA A 50 -11.77 -2.39 -46.15
C ALA A 50 -11.76 -2.01 -44.65
N GLY A 51 -11.14 -0.89 -44.27
CA GLY A 51 -11.08 -0.44 -42.90
C GLY A 51 -10.04 -1.17 -42.04
N SER A 52 -10.15 -1.04 -40.72
CA SER A 52 -9.27 -1.70 -39.75
C SER A 52 -10.09 -2.47 -38.74
N VAL A 53 -9.67 -3.70 -38.43
CA VAL A 53 -10.26 -4.54 -37.39
C VAL A 53 -9.39 -4.44 -36.15
N SER A 54 -10.04 -4.29 -35.00
CA SER A 54 -9.44 -4.27 -33.69
C SER A 54 -10.07 -5.44 -32.95
N GLU A 55 -9.31 -6.51 -32.74
CA GLU A 55 -9.78 -7.71 -32.04
C GLU A 55 -9.87 -7.43 -30.53
N LEU A 56 -11.00 -7.80 -29.93
CA LEU A 56 -11.23 -7.70 -28.50
C LEU A 56 -10.69 -8.97 -27.81
N THR A 57 -9.67 -8.84 -26.97
CA THR A 57 -9.15 -9.98 -26.20
C THR A 57 -10.03 -10.26 -24.98
N ALA A 58 -10.05 -11.51 -24.50
CA ALA A 58 -10.74 -11.87 -23.26
C ALA A 58 -10.28 -11.01 -22.08
N ASP A 59 -8.98 -10.75 -21.97
CA ASP A 59 -8.39 -9.87 -20.95
C ASP A 59 -8.93 -8.44 -21.01
N THR A 60 -9.17 -7.91 -22.22
CA THR A 60 -9.75 -6.56 -22.39
C THR A 60 -11.15 -6.50 -21.80
N ALA A 61 -11.96 -7.56 -21.96
CA ALA A 61 -13.29 -7.63 -21.36
C ALA A 61 -13.23 -7.68 -19.82
N VAL A 62 -12.32 -8.47 -19.25
CA VAL A 62 -12.12 -8.59 -17.80
C VAL A 62 -11.70 -7.24 -17.20
N VAL A 63 -10.72 -6.57 -17.82
CA VAL A 63 -10.26 -5.25 -17.35
C VAL A 63 -11.37 -4.20 -17.46
N ALA A 64 -12.08 -4.16 -18.59
CA ALA A 64 -13.15 -3.19 -18.81
C ALA A 64 -14.31 -3.36 -17.83
N GLU A 65 -14.67 -4.61 -17.51
CA GLU A 65 -15.65 -4.92 -16.49
C GLU A 65 -15.21 -4.44 -15.11
N ALA A 66 -13.99 -4.77 -14.70
CA ALA A 66 -13.47 -4.34 -13.41
C ALA A 66 -13.44 -2.81 -13.28
N LEU A 67 -13.04 -2.11 -14.35
CA LEU A 67 -13.08 -0.64 -14.41
C LEU A 67 -14.50 -0.08 -14.39
N ALA A 68 -15.46 -0.75 -15.04
CA ALA A 68 -16.87 -0.33 -15.02
C ALA A 68 -17.42 -0.34 -13.60
N LEU A 69 -17.17 -1.41 -12.85
CA LEU A 69 -17.55 -1.55 -11.45
C LEU A 69 -16.86 -0.49 -10.58
N ALA A 70 -15.54 -0.33 -10.73
CA ALA A 70 -14.76 0.62 -9.94
C ALA A 70 -15.09 2.10 -10.22
N THR A 71 -15.65 2.43 -11.40
CA THR A 71 -15.99 3.80 -11.81
C THR A 71 -17.46 4.17 -11.62
N ALA A 72 -18.33 3.25 -11.21
CA ALA A 72 -19.77 3.46 -11.09
C ALA A 72 -20.14 4.69 -10.20
N ARG A 73 -19.34 4.98 -9.16
CA ARG A 73 -19.57 6.08 -8.21
C ARG A 73 -18.92 7.42 -8.61
N LYS A 74 -18.76 7.68 -9.92
CA LYS A 74 -18.05 8.88 -10.46
C LYS A 74 -16.61 9.04 -9.95
N ALA A 75 -15.98 7.94 -9.56
CA ALA A 75 -14.60 7.95 -9.08
C ALA A 75 -13.65 8.43 -10.19
N ARG A 76 -12.57 9.14 -9.79
CA ARG A 76 -11.44 9.43 -10.67
C ARG A 76 -10.87 8.14 -11.24
N LEU A 77 -10.44 8.17 -12.50
CA LEU A 77 -9.99 6.97 -13.20
C LEU A 77 -8.72 6.40 -12.57
N GLU A 78 -7.83 7.25 -12.09
CA GLU A 78 -6.61 6.87 -11.37
C GLU A 78 -6.96 6.03 -10.13
N ARG A 79 -7.91 6.50 -9.32
CA ARG A 79 -8.41 5.75 -8.15
C ARG A 79 -9.07 4.43 -8.55
N ALA A 80 -9.85 4.42 -9.64
CA ALA A 80 -10.48 3.20 -10.12
C ALA A 80 -9.43 2.16 -10.58
N VAL A 81 -8.38 2.59 -11.29
CA VAL A 81 -7.27 1.72 -11.70
C VAL A 81 -6.55 1.15 -10.47
N LEU A 82 -6.21 1.97 -9.47
CA LEU A 82 -5.54 1.49 -8.25
C LEU A 82 -6.42 0.54 -7.44
N ARG A 83 -7.72 0.84 -7.35
CA ARG A 83 -8.69 -0.08 -6.75
C ARG A 83 -8.64 -1.43 -7.46
N VAL A 84 -8.88 -1.47 -8.76
CA VAL A 84 -8.85 -2.73 -9.55
C VAL A 84 -7.50 -3.44 -9.43
N PHE A 85 -6.40 -2.69 -9.41
CA PHE A 85 -5.06 -3.25 -9.32
C PHE A 85 -4.79 -3.91 -7.96
N THR A 86 -5.35 -3.38 -6.88
CA THR A 86 -5.06 -3.85 -5.50
C THR A 86 -6.15 -4.74 -4.92
N VAL A 87 -7.42 -4.46 -5.20
CA VAL A 87 -8.59 -5.14 -4.61
C VAL A 87 -9.67 -5.38 -5.67
N HIS A 88 -10.28 -6.56 -5.68
CA HIS A 88 -11.30 -6.86 -6.68
C HIS A 88 -12.59 -6.05 -6.42
N PRO A 89 -13.13 -5.34 -7.43
CA PRO A 89 -14.29 -4.47 -7.24
C PRO A 89 -15.62 -5.21 -7.01
N ARG A 90 -15.72 -6.52 -7.25
CA ARG A 90 -16.95 -7.30 -6.94
C ARG A 90 -17.04 -7.74 -5.49
N CYS A 91 -15.96 -7.62 -4.74
CA CYS A 91 -15.95 -7.98 -3.33
C CYS A 91 -16.04 -6.65 -2.61
N GLU A 92 -17.26 -6.16 -2.31
CA GLU A 92 -17.43 -4.88 -1.59
C GLU A 92 -17.35 -5.05 -0.07
N ASP A 93 -17.63 -6.26 0.44
CA ASP A 93 -17.72 -6.55 1.88
C ASP A 93 -16.49 -7.28 2.44
N VAL A 94 -15.71 -7.93 1.57
CA VAL A 94 -14.55 -8.74 1.96
C VAL A 94 -13.37 -8.41 1.05
N PHE A 95 -12.19 -8.26 1.62
CA PHE A 95 -10.97 -8.13 0.84
C PHE A 95 -10.71 -9.44 0.06
N VAL A 96 -10.69 -9.34 -1.27
CA VAL A 96 -10.26 -10.42 -2.16
C VAL A 96 -9.42 -9.79 -3.26
N ALA A 97 -8.18 -10.25 -3.41
CA ALA A 97 -7.22 -9.72 -4.35
C ALA A 97 -7.13 -10.63 -5.58
N THR A 98 -8.15 -10.60 -6.43
CA THR A 98 -8.04 -11.25 -7.75
C THR A 98 -7.04 -10.50 -8.64
N TRP A 99 -6.34 -11.24 -9.50
CA TRP A 99 -5.53 -10.63 -10.55
C TRP A 99 -6.39 -10.12 -11.70
N VAL A 100 -6.29 -8.83 -12.00
CA VAL A 100 -6.84 -8.22 -13.22
C VAL A 100 -5.65 -7.74 -14.05
N PRO A 101 -5.47 -8.20 -15.30
CA PRO A 101 -4.29 -7.93 -16.11
C PRO A 101 -4.33 -6.49 -16.68
N LEU A 102 -4.22 -5.50 -15.79
CA LEU A 102 -4.21 -4.10 -16.14
C LEU A 102 -2.96 -3.78 -16.99
N PRO A 103 -3.08 -2.93 -18.03
CA PRO A 103 -1.92 -2.50 -18.79
C PRO A 103 -0.98 -1.62 -17.95
N GLU A 104 0.32 -1.84 -18.10
CA GLU A 104 1.40 -1.13 -17.40
C GLU A 104 1.21 0.39 -17.40
N ARG A 105 0.93 0.97 -18.58
CA ARG A 105 0.77 2.42 -18.74
C ARG A 105 -0.30 2.98 -17.81
N GLY A 106 -1.44 2.28 -17.69
CA GLY A 106 -2.53 2.69 -16.81
C GLY A 106 -2.12 2.61 -15.34
N VAL A 107 -1.50 1.51 -14.93
CA VAL A 107 -1.05 1.30 -13.54
C VAL A 107 0.00 2.32 -13.14
N ARG A 108 1.05 2.51 -13.95
CA ARG A 108 2.11 3.49 -13.67
C ARG A 108 1.55 4.90 -13.55
N LYS A 109 0.69 5.31 -14.49
CA LYS A 109 0.06 6.65 -14.44
C LYS A 109 -0.76 6.83 -13.15
N ALA A 110 -1.49 5.80 -12.72
CA ALA A 110 -2.27 5.85 -11.50
C ALA A 110 -1.39 5.88 -10.24
N LEU A 111 -0.32 5.10 -10.19
CA LEU A 111 0.66 5.11 -9.08
C LEU A 111 1.41 6.45 -9.00
N THR A 112 1.83 7.03 -10.11
CA THR A 112 2.44 8.38 -10.15
C THR A 112 1.45 9.43 -9.69
N TRP A 113 0.18 9.33 -10.09
CA TRP A 113 -0.88 10.21 -9.57
C TRP A 113 -1.04 10.06 -8.06
N TYR A 114 -1.02 8.83 -7.53
CA TYR A 114 -1.11 8.58 -6.09
C TYR A 114 0.03 9.26 -5.34
N LEU A 115 1.28 9.10 -5.79
CA LEU A 115 2.44 9.77 -5.22
C LEU A 115 2.28 11.30 -5.23
N GLY A 116 1.87 11.88 -6.36
CA GLY A 116 1.69 13.34 -6.47
C GLY A 116 0.47 13.88 -5.71
N GLN A 117 -0.41 13.01 -5.21
CA GLN A 117 -1.55 13.39 -4.37
C GLN A 117 -1.38 12.89 -2.94
N ASP A 118 -0.23 12.31 -2.59
CA ASP A 118 -0.03 11.61 -1.32
C ASP A 118 -0.15 12.60 -0.16
N ARG A 119 -1.34 12.64 0.44
CA ARG A 119 -1.62 13.36 1.69
C ARG A 119 -1.50 12.43 2.89
N SER A 120 -1.22 11.14 2.65
CA SER A 120 -1.03 10.09 3.65
C SER A 120 0.43 9.87 4.02
N SER A 121 1.36 10.45 3.27
CA SER A 121 2.78 10.54 3.62
C SER A 121 3.05 11.84 4.36
N ALA A 122 3.72 11.74 5.51
CA ALA A 122 4.21 12.91 6.24
C ALA A 122 5.22 13.70 5.40
N VAL A 123 6.15 13.03 4.72
CA VAL A 123 7.16 13.64 3.84
C VAL A 123 6.50 14.51 2.77
N ALA A 124 5.49 13.99 2.07
CA ALA A 124 4.80 14.75 1.01
C ALA A 124 4.02 15.96 1.55
N VAL A 125 3.58 15.92 2.81
CA VAL A 125 2.95 17.08 3.48
C VAL A 125 3.99 18.13 3.85
N VAL A 126 5.15 17.70 4.35
CA VAL A 126 6.28 18.55 4.73
C VAL A 126 6.89 19.20 3.49
N GLU A 127 7.18 18.45 2.42
CA GLU A 127 7.70 18.96 1.14
C GLU A 127 6.82 20.12 0.62
N ARG A 128 5.50 19.92 0.58
CA ARG A 128 4.57 20.95 0.11
C ARG A 128 4.55 22.21 0.99
N ALA A 129 4.74 22.05 2.31
CA ALA A 129 4.82 23.18 3.21
C ALA A 129 6.10 23.99 3.00
N VAL A 130 7.22 23.29 2.82
CA VAL A 130 8.54 23.86 2.53
C VAL A 130 8.56 24.56 1.16
N GLU A 131 7.99 23.94 0.12
CA GLU A 131 7.86 24.54 -1.21
C GLU A 131 7.04 25.84 -1.20
N ALA A 132 6.03 25.94 -0.33
CA ALA A 132 5.14 27.10 -0.28
C ALA A 132 5.81 28.36 0.32
N VAL A 133 6.88 28.21 1.09
CA VAL A 133 7.56 29.33 1.77
C VAL A 133 8.81 29.83 1.03
N GLY A 134 9.24 29.15 -0.04
CA GLY A 134 10.36 29.54 -0.89
C GLY A 134 11.72 29.08 -0.35
N ASP A 135 12.78 29.84 -0.64
CA ASP A 135 14.19 29.46 -0.42
C ASP A 135 14.79 29.99 0.89
N ASP A 136 14.00 30.66 1.74
CA ASP A 136 14.45 31.16 3.05
C ASP A 136 14.67 29.99 4.04
N PRO A 137 15.91 29.70 4.47
CA PRO A 137 16.23 28.52 5.29
C PRO A 137 15.44 28.46 6.61
N GLU A 138 15.31 29.58 7.33
CA GLU A 138 14.63 29.61 8.63
C GLU A 138 13.14 29.34 8.46
N ARG A 139 12.51 29.97 7.47
CA ARG A 139 11.08 29.74 7.16
C ARG A 139 10.81 28.32 6.68
N ARG A 140 11.73 27.74 5.91
CA ARG A 140 11.64 26.33 5.48
C ARG A 140 11.70 25.39 6.67
N ALA A 141 12.63 25.62 7.60
CA ALA A 141 12.74 24.85 8.83
C ALA A 141 11.45 24.92 9.66
N GLU A 142 10.96 26.12 9.93
CA GLU A 142 9.72 26.34 10.66
C GLU A 142 8.51 25.67 9.98
N ALA A 143 8.37 25.84 8.66
CA ALA A 143 7.29 25.23 7.88
C ALA A 143 7.34 23.70 7.91
N ALA A 144 8.53 23.11 7.81
CA ALA A 144 8.71 21.66 7.85
C ALA A 144 8.30 21.09 9.21
N HIS A 145 8.82 21.66 10.30
CA HIS A 145 8.48 21.25 11.66
C HIS A 145 6.98 21.40 11.94
N ALA A 146 6.41 22.57 11.63
CA ALA A 146 4.99 22.84 11.86
C ALA A 146 4.09 21.84 11.10
N ALA A 147 4.42 21.57 9.84
CA ALA A 147 3.68 20.62 9.01
C ALA A 147 3.79 19.18 9.53
N ALA A 148 5.00 18.75 9.90
CA ALA A 148 5.25 17.41 10.43
C ALA A 148 4.53 17.18 11.76
N HIS A 149 4.65 18.14 12.70
CA HIS A 149 3.97 18.09 14.00
C HIS A 149 2.46 18.06 13.84
N ALA A 150 1.89 18.92 12.98
CA ALA A 150 0.45 18.95 12.74
C ALA A 150 -0.04 17.60 12.16
N TYR A 151 0.75 17.01 11.25
CA TYR A 151 0.44 15.72 10.64
C TYR A 151 0.39 14.59 11.69
N TYR A 152 1.47 14.39 12.44
CA TYR A 152 1.57 13.28 13.40
C TYR A 152 0.72 13.49 14.65
N THR A 153 0.54 14.72 15.11
CA THR A 153 -0.39 15.03 16.22
C THR A 153 -1.82 14.64 15.83
N ARG A 154 -2.26 14.98 14.61
CA ARG A 154 -3.56 14.57 14.10
C ARG A 154 -3.69 13.05 14.00
N ARG A 155 -2.66 12.36 13.48
CA ARG A 155 -2.63 10.90 13.37
C ARG A 155 -2.67 10.23 14.74
N TYR A 156 -1.90 10.70 15.71
CA TYR A 156 -1.94 10.24 17.09
C TYR A 156 -3.36 10.37 17.69
N HIS A 157 -4.00 11.52 17.54
CA HIS A 157 -5.36 11.72 18.04
C HIS A 157 -6.38 10.81 17.34
N GLN A 158 -6.25 10.59 16.03
CA GLN A 158 -7.09 9.66 15.29
C GLN A 158 -6.87 8.22 15.77
N ALA A 159 -5.61 7.79 15.87
CA ALA A 159 -5.24 6.46 16.35
C ALA A 159 -5.78 6.21 17.76
N ARG A 160 -5.57 7.16 18.69
CA ARG A 160 -6.11 7.08 20.05
C ARG A 160 -7.65 6.92 20.06
N ARG A 161 -8.37 7.71 19.25
CA ARG A 161 -9.84 7.57 19.13
C ARG A 161 -10.25 6.19 18.60
N MET A 162 -9.53 5.69 17.60
CA MET A 162 -9.79 4.36 17.02
C MET A 162 -9.51 3.24 18.04
N ARG A 163 -8.41 3.31 18.80
CA ARG A 163 -8.11 2.34 19.89
C ARG A 163 -9.23 2.31 20.92
N SER A 164 -9.69 3.47 21.38
CA SER A 164 -10.79 3.57 22.36
C SER A 164 -12.12 3.02 21.83
N ALA A 165 -12.34 3.05 20.52
CA ALA A 165 -13.52 2.49 19.86
C ALA A 165 -13.37 1.00 19.50
N GLY A 166 -12.26 0.35 19.85
CA GLY A 166 -11.96 -1.03 19.45
C GLY A 166 -11.67 -1.21 17.96
N GLY A 167 -11.43 -0.11 17.24
CA GLY A 167 -11.09 -0.10 15.82
C GLY A 167 -9.62 -0.46 15.56
N GLY A 168 -9.34 -0.99 14.37
CA GLY A 168 -7.97 -1.21 13.91
C GLY A 168 -7.23 0.10 13.68
N VAL A 169 -6.00 0.20 14.18
CA VAL A 169 -5.08 1.33 13.96
C VAL A 169 -4.06 0.95 12.91
N HIS A 170 -3.64 1.90 12.07
CA HIS A 170 -2.60 1.64 11.10
C HIS A 170 -1.27 1.37 11.82
N PRO A 171 -0.45 0.38 11.43
CA PRO A 171 0.79 0.06 12.15
C PRO A 171 1.78 1.24 12.21
N ALA A 172 1.80 2.07 11.16
CA ALA A 172 2.59 3.31 11.13
C ALA A 172 1.95 4.53 11.85
N ASP A 173 0.85 4.35 12.59
CA ASP A 173 0.25 5.43 13.38
C ASP A 173 0.93 5.57 14.74
N PRO A 174 1.16 6.81 15.24
CA PRO A 174 1.86 6.98 16.51
C PRO A 174 1.15 6.31 17.70
N HIS A 175 1.92 5.64 18.54
CA HIS A 175 1.48 4.98 19.76
C HIS A 175 1.31 5.97 20.92
N SER A 176 2.24 6.91 21.05
CA SER A 176 2.29 7.90 22.11
C SER A 176 2.44 9.33 21.55
N ARG A 177 2.38 10.33 22.43
CA ARG A 177 2.72 11.71 22.06
C ARG A 177 4.20 11.87 21.75
N ALA A 178 5.07 11.22 22.53
CA ALA A 178 6.52 11.25 22.31
C ALA A 178 6.87 10.63 20.95
N ASP A 179 6.23 9.51 20.61
CA ASP A 179 6.38 8.86 19.31
C ASP A 179 5.91 9.76 18.16
N ALA A 180 4.76 10.42 18.30
CA ALA A 180 4.30 11.39 17.31
C ALA A 180 5.28 12.57 17.13
N GLN A 181 5.98 12.95 18.19
CA GLN A 181 6.99 14.00 18.19
C GLN A 181 8.26 13.54 17.49
N GLY A 182 8.76 12.34 17.82
CA GLY A 182 9.91 11.74 17.17
C GLY A 182 9.70 11.56 15.67
N LEU A 183 8.57 10.97 15.27
CA LEU A 183 8.19 10.81 13.87
C LEU A 183 8.07 12.16 13.14
N ALA A 184 7.63 13.23 13.81
CA ALA A 184 7.57 14.56 13.24
C ALA A 184 8.98 15.12 12.97
N THR A 185 9.91 15.00 13.93
CA THR A 185 11.31 15.38 13.74
C THR A 185 11.91 14.63 12.56
N PHE A 186 11.69 13.32 12.45
CA PHE A 186 12.15 12.52 11.31
C PHE A 186 11.60 13.01 9.97
N ALA A 187 10.33 13.41 9.90
CA ALA A 187 9.73 13.82 8.64
C ALA A 187 10.27 15.17 8.19
N ALA A 188 10.51 16.07 9.15
CA ALA A 188 11.15 17.35 8.88
C ALA A 188 12.60 17.14 8.43
N ALA A 189 13.37 16.31 9.13
CA ALA A 189 14.76 15.99 8.80
C ALA A 189 14.91 15.31 7.43
N ALA A 190 13.99 14.41 7.06
CA ALA A 190 13.99 13.78 5.73
C ALA A 190 13.81 14.80 4.58
N VAL A 191 13.13 15.93 4.83
CA VAL A 191 12.90 16.96 3.79
C VAL A 191 13.96 18.03 3.78
N LEU A 192 14.45 18.44 4.94
CA LEU A 192 15.45 19.50 5.08
C LEU A 192 16.89 18.97 4.95
N GLY A 193 17.09 17.68 5.20
CA GLY A 193 18.40 17.06 5.35
C GLY A 193 18.69 16.77 6.83
N MET A 194 19.19 15.56 7.09
CA MET A 194 19.52 15.09 8.44
C MET A 194 20.66 15.90 9.08
N GLU A 195 21.52 16.50 8.24
CA GLU A 195 22.65 17.35 8.62
C GLU A 195 22.20 18.62 9.37
N GLU A 196 21.01 19.14 9.08
CA GLU A 196 20.46 20.36 9.70
C GLU A 196 19.98 20.13 11.16
N PHE A 197 19.80 18.86 11.56
CA PHE A 197 19.25 18.48 12.86
C PHE A 197 20.34 17.97 13.82
N GLY A 198 21.49 17.53 13.29
CA GLY A 198 22.52 16.81 14.02
C GLY A 198 22.14 15.36 14.33
N ALA A 199 23.11 14.44 14.29
CA ALA A 199 22.87 13.02 14.52
C ALA A 199 22.19 12.74 15.88
N ASP A 200 22.59 13.45 16.93
CA ASP A 200 22.09 13.21 18.29
C ASP A 200 20.59 13.49 18.43
N SER A 201 20.12 14.61 17.88
CA SER A 201 18.70 15.03 17.94
C SER A 201 17.79 14.08 17.17
N VAL A 202 18.27 13.63 16.01
CA VAL A 202 17.59 12.61 15.19
C VAL A 202 17.51 11.29 15.96
N MET A 203 18.61 10.85 16.56
CA MET A 203 18.65 9.56 17.25
C MET A 203 17.85 9.56 18.55
N GLU A 204 17.86 10.66 19.30
CA GLU A 204 16.97 10.84 20.46
C GLU A 204 15.50 10.77 20.04
N SER A 205 15.14 11.44 18.93
CA SER A 205 13.80 11.36 18.35
C SER A 205 13.43 9.92 17.94
N LEU A 206 14.41 9.10 17.54
CA LEU A 206 14.18 7.72 17.08
C LEU A 206 13.92 6.82 18.27
N GLN A 207 14.72 6.99 19.31
CA GLN A 207 14.58 6.28 20.57
C GLN A 207 13.22 6.58 21.21
N GLN A 208 12.75 7.84 21.15
CA GLN A 208 11.41 8.22 21.63
C GLN A 208 10.26 7.61 20.81
N SER A 209 10.50 7.26 19.53
CA SER A 209 9.50 6.69 18.62
C SER A 209 9.48 5.17 18.62
N LEU A 210 10.66 4.54 18.61
CA LEU A 210 10.83 3.09 18.51
C LEU A 210 11.06 2.41 19.86
N GLY A 211 11.29 3.17 20.94
CA GLY A 211 11.39 2.64 22.29
C GLY A 211 10.04 2.08 22.75
N SER A 212 9.89 0.75 22.68
CA SER A 212 8.80 0.05 23.35
C SER A 212 9.21 -0.23 24.81
N GLU A 213 8.27 -0.08 25.75
CA GLU A 213 8.47 -0.38 27.17
C GLU A 213 8.90 -1.84 27.42
N ASP A 214 8.61 -2.75 26.49
CA ASP A 214 8.85 -4.19 26.65
C ASP A 214 10.31 -4.62 26.38
N ASP A 215 11.18 -3.74 25.86
CA ASP A 215 12.56 -4.10 25.47
C ASP A 215 13.59 -2.96 25.71
N GLU A 216 13.41 -2.21 26.79
CA GLU A 216 14.19 -0.98 27.10
C GLU A 216 15.70 -1.16 27.08
N ALA A 217 16.23 -2.28 27.60
CA ALA A 217 17.68 -2.47 27.76
C ALA A 217 18.39 -2.81 26.43
N LEU A 218 17.80 -3.72 25.63
CA LEU A 218 18.31 -4.08 24.30
C LEU A 218 18.14 -2.93 23.31
N SER A 219 17.03 -2.20 23.43
CA SER A 219 16.75 -0.99 22.67
C SER A 219 17.77 0.11 22.98
N ALA A 220 18.02 0.43 24.25
CA ALA A 220 18.95 1.50 24.64
C ALA A 220 20.39 1.27 24.18
N GLN A 221 20.89 0.03 24.24
CA GLN A 221 22.23 -0.28 23.76
C GLN A 221 22.32 -0.17 22.23
N ALA A 222 21.35 -0.72 21.50
CA ALA A 222 21.29 -0.59 20.05
C ALA A 222 21.18 0.89 19.61
N PHE A 223 20.39 1.71 20.32
CA PHE A 223 20.30 3.15 20.08
C PHE A 223 21.62 3.87 20.35
N THR A 224 22.33 3.51 21.42
CA THR A 224 23.65 4.07 21.73
C THR A 224 24.67 3.76 20.63
N GLU A 225 24.71 2.51 20.16
CA GLU A 225 25.60 2.08 19.08
C GLU A 225 25.26 2.78 17.75
N MET A 226 23.97 2.88 17.41
CA MET A 226 23.53 3.63 16.23
C MET A 226 23.87 5.11 16.31
N THR A 227 23.74 5.72 17.49
CA THR A 227 24.09 7.13 17.72
C THR A 227 25.59 7.36 17.56
N ALA A 228 26.41 6.47 18.12
CA ALA A 228 27.87 6.53 17.95
C ALA A 228 28.28 6.39 16.47
N ILE A 229 27.66 5.48 15.72
CA ILE A 229 27.90 5.33 14.27
C ILE A 229 27.46 6.57 13.50
N ALA A 230 26.31 7.13 13.85
CA ALA A 230 25.77 8.33 13.22
C ALA A 230 26.69 9.55 13.46
N ALA A 231 27.09 9.80 14.70
CA ALA A 231 28.03 10.84 15.07
C ALA A 231 29.40 10.66 14.40
N GLN A 232 29.91 9.43 14.31
CA GLN A 232 31.17 9.15 13.62
C GLN A 232 31.09 9.45 12.12
N ARG A 233 29.95 9.18 11.48
CA ARG A 233 29.74 9.53 10.06
C ARG A 233 29.69 11.03 9.85
N GLU A 234 28.97 11.75 10.71
CA GLU A 234 28.90 13.21 10.71
C GLU A 234 30.30 13.84 10.84
N LEU A 235 31.09 13.37 11.81
CA LEU A 235 32.48 13.82 12.01
C LEU A 235 33.40 13.51 10.81
N SER A 236 33.10 12.46 10.07
CA SER A 236 33.86 12.06 8.88
C SER A 236 33.43 12.80 7.61
N GLY A 237 32.45 13.71 7.70
CA GLY A 237 31.84 14.37 6.54
C GLY A 237 31.03 13.42 5.65
N ASN A 238 30.75 12.21 6.14
CA ASN A 238 29.93 11.23 5.44
C ASN A 238 28.47 11.49 5.76
N ARG A 239 27.63 11.55 4.72
CA ARG A 239 26.19 11.68 4.92
C ARG A 239 25.65 10.54 5.77
N LEU A 240 24.81 10.89 6.73
CA LEU A 240 23.95 9.91 7.39
C LEU A 240 23.16 9.18 6.30
N ALA A 241 22.99 7.86 6.47
CA ALA A 241 22.15 7.10 5.56
C ALA A 241 20.77 7.76 5.57
N ASP A 242 20.32 8.20 4.39
CA ASP A 242 19.04 8.85 4.25
C ASP A 242 17.99 7.87 4.80
N PRO A 243 17.21 8.24 5.84
CA PRO A 243 16.20 7.35 6.36
C PRO A 243 15.31 6.92 5.18
N SER A 244 14.74 5.72 5.25
CA SER A 244 13.91 5.12 4.17
C SER A 244 12.71 5.97 3.67
N TRP A 245 12.57 7.20 4.17
CA TRP A 245 11.59 8.22 3.87
C TRP A 245 12.07 9.07 2.69
N MET A 246 12.00 8.47 1.52
CA MET A 246 12.38 9.13 0.28
C MET A 246 11.44 10.28 -0.08
N LEU A 247 12.01 11.36 -0.59
CA LEU A 247 11.31 12.49 -1.19
C LEU A 247 10.33 12.03 -2.29
N THR A 248 9.24 12.77 -2.49
CA THR A 248 8.20 12.38 -3.46
C THR A 248 8.76 12.29 -4.89
N ALA A 249 9.68 13.19 -5.25
CA ALA A 249 10.36 13.18 -6.54
C ALA A 249 11.22 11.92 -6.73
N ASP A 250 11.93 11.50 -5.69
CA ASP A 250 12.77 10.30 -5.71
C ASP A 250 11.94 9.02 -5.77
N ARG A 251 10.85 8.94 -5.00
CA ARG A 251 9.90 7.83 -5.10
C ARG A 251 9.32 7.73 -6.51
N ALA A 252 8.97 8.86 -7.13
CA ALA A 252 8.45 8.88 -8.50
C ALA A 252 9.51 8.47 -9.53
N ARG A 253 10.78 8.86 -9.33
CA ARG A 253 11.92 8.41 -10.15
C ARG A 253 12.12 6.90 -10.02
N ARG A 254 12.21 6.38 -8.80
CA ARG A 254 12.37 4.94 -8.53
C ARG A 254 11.23 4.13 -9.12
N LEU A 255 9.98 4.59 -8.94
CA LEU A 255 8.83 3.93 -9.55
C LEU A 255 8.93 3.83 -11.07
N ARG A 256 9.56 4.79 -11.77
CA ARG A 256 9.81 4.70 -13.22
C ARG A 256 10.90 3.70 -13.57
N GLU A 257 11.89 3.54 -12.70
CA GLU A 257 13.02 2.61 -12.85
C GLU A 257 12.64 1.16 -12.53
N THR A 258 11.67 0.94 -11.63
CA THR A 258 11.20 -0.41 -11.28
C THR A 258 10.45 -1.06 -12.44
N ASP A 259 10.84 -2.27 -12.81
CA ASP A 259 10.16 -3.08 -13.82
C ASP A 259 8.70 -3.36 -13.45
N TYR A 260 7.82 -3.36 -14.46
CA TYR A 260 6.40 -3.59 -14.21
C TYR A 260 6.11 -5.00 -13.72
N SER A 261 6.85 -6.00 -14.21
CA SER A 261 6.80 -7.37 -13.71
C SER A 261 7.09 -7.42 -12.21
N THR A 262 8.13 -6.71 -11.76
CA THR A 262 8.49 -6.61 -10.34
C THR A 262 7.37 -5.97 -9.51
N ILE A 263 6.76 -4.88 -9.99
CA ILE A 263 5.60 -4.26 -9.32
C ILE A 263 4.44 -5.26 -9.19
N CYS A 264 4.19 -6.07 -10.23
CA CYS A 264 3.15 -7.09 -10.22
C CYS A 264 3.49 -8.23 -9.25
N THR A 265 4.73 -8.70 -9.21
CA THR A 265 5.19 -9.72 -8.27
C THR A 265 5.02 -9.25 -6.82
N VAL A 266 5.48 -8.05 -6.49
CA VAL A 266 5.29 -7.48 -5.14
C VAL A 266 3.81 -7.38 -4.80
N ARG A 267 2.97 -6.90 -5.74
CA ARG A 267 1.52 -6.85 -5.55
C ARG A 267 0.94 -8.24 -5.26
N HIS A 268 1.33 -9.27 -6.01
CA HIS A 268 0.81 -10.63 -5.81
C HIS A 268 1.17 -11.19 -4.45
N VAL A 269 2.43 -11.02 -4.05
CA VAL A 269 2.89 -11.46 -2.74
C VAL A 269 2.14 -10.72 -1.62
N LEU A 270 2.01 -9.40 -1.71
CA LEU A 270 1.23 -8.62 -0.74
C LEU A 270 -0.24 -9.06 -0.69
N ALA A 271 -0.83 -9.40 -1.84
CA ALA A 271 -2.18 -9.91 -1.91
C ALA A 271 -2.34 -11.22 -1.11
N VAL A 272 -1.40 -12.16 -1.27
CA VAL A 272 -1.38 -13.41 -0.50
C VAL A 272 -1.28 -13.14 1.00
N LEU A 273 -0.39 -12.22 1.42
CA LEU A 273 -0.25 -11.85 2.84
C LEU A 273 -1.56 -11.26 3.40
N VAL A 274 -2.21 -10.35 2.66
CA VAL A 274 -3.47 -9.72 3.08
C VAL A 274 -4.61 -10.74 3.17
N GLU A 275 -4.72 -11.65 2.20
CA GLU A 275 -5.73 -12.73 2.21
C GLU A 275 -5.49 -13.74 3.34
N SER A 276 -4.22 -13.97 3.69
CA SER A 276 -3.78 -14.87 4.77
C SER A 276 -3.98 -14.28 6.18
N ALA A 277 -4.01 -12.95 6.31
CA ALA A 277 -4.01 -12.28 7.61
C ALA A 277 -5.25 -12.60 8.47
N LEU A 278 -6.45 -12.66 7.88
CA LEU A 278 -7.66 -13.00 8.63
C LEU A 278 -7.67 -14.47 9.11
N PRO A 279 -7.39 -15.46 8.25
CA PRO A 279 -7.16 -16.85 8.67
C PRO A 279 -6.12 -17.00 9.79
N LEU A 280 -4.95 -16.36 9.66
CA LEU A 280 -3.89 -16.37 10.69
C LEU A 280 -4.43 -15.87 12.03
N ARG A 281 -5.08 -14.70 12.02
CA ARG A 281 -5.67 -14.13 13.23
C ARG A 281 -6.70 -15.05 13.88
N LEU A 282 -7.54 -15.72 13.09
CA LEU A 282 -8.50 -16.69 13.62
C LEU A 282 -7.79 -17.88 14.26
N ALA A 283 -6.74 -18.39 13.61
CA ALA A 283 -5.93 -19.49 14.12
C ALA A 283 -5.25 -19.15 15.46
N TYR A 284 -4.67 -17.95 15.58
CA TYR A 284 -4.13 -17.46 16.86
C TYR A 284 -5.20 -17.33 17.95
N ARG A 285 -6.38 -16.79 17.62
CA ARG A 285 -7.50 -16.66 18.57
C ARG A 285 -8.05 -18.01 19.05
N ALA A 286 -7.99 -19.02 18.20
CA ALA A 286 -8.37 -20.39 18.56
C ALA A 286 -7.27 -21.14 19.32
N CYS A 287 -6.13 -20.50 19.59
CA CYS A 287 -4.97 -21.09 20.26
C CYS A 287 -4.52 -22.42 19.61
N LEU A 288 -4.57 -22.50 18.28
CA LEU A 288 -4.14 -23.69 17.56
C LEU A 288 -2.64 -23.90 17.76
N GLN A 289 -2.27 -25.11 18.18
CA GLN A 289 -0.88 -25.55 18.25
C GLN A 289 -0.53 -26.19 16.91
N ASP A 290 -0.03 -25.38 15.98
CA ASP A 290 0.29 -25.80 14.63
C ASP A 290 1.73 -25.37 14.26
N PRO A 291 2.56 -26.27 13.67
CA PRO A 291 3.93 -25.93 13.29
C PRO A 291 4.04 -24.74 12.33
N ALA A 292 3.09 -24.56 11.41
CA ALA A 292 3.11 -23.43 10.48
C ALA A 292 2.88 -22.10 11.20
N LEU A 293 1.98 -22.06 12.20
CA LEU A 293 1.77 -20.86 13.03
C LEU A 293 3.00 -20.55 13.89
N GLN A 294 3.64 -21.57 14.45
CA GLN A 294 4.88 -21.40 15.22
C GLN A 294 6.01 -20.87 14.34
N HIS A 295 6.15 -21.38 13.12
CA HIS A 295 7.13 -20.89 12.14
C HIS A 295 6.87 -19.42 11.80
N ILE A 296 5.63 -19.04 11.50
CA ILE A 296 5.28 -17.65 11.18
C ILE A 296 5.60 -16.71 12.35
N GLU A 297 5.28 -17.09 13.60
CA GLU A 297 5.64 -16.29 14.77
C GLU A 297 7.16 -16.21 14.98
N GLN A 298 7.90 -17.30 14.80
CA GLN A 298 9.36 -17.28 14.88
C GLN A 298 9.97 -16.31 13.86
N VAL A 299 9.52 -16.37 12.60
CA VAL A 299 9.98 -15.45 11.55
C VAL A 299 9.56 -14.01 11.85
N ARG A 300 8.33 -13.79 12.33
CA ARG A 300 7.81 -12.49 12.74
C ARG A 300 8.66 -11.86 13.86
N THR A 301 9.02 -12.63 14.88
CA THR A 301 9.86 -12.15 15.98
C THR A 301 11.30 -11.91 15.54
N ALA A 302 11.84 -12.76 14.66
CA ALA A 302 13.21 -12.64 14.18
C ALA A 302 13.42 -11.53 13.13
N ASN A 303 12.37 -11.11 12.43
CA ASN A 303 12.46 -10.15 11.33
C ASN A 303 11.44 -9.00 11.46
N PRO A 304 11.88 -7.79 11.87
CA PRO A 304 11.01 -6.63 12.03
C PRO A 304 10.28 -6.20 10.74
N ARG A 305 10.86 -6.44 9.55
CA ARG A 305 10.19 -6.12 8.28
C ARG A 305 9.03 -7.08 8.01
N VAL A 306 9.24 -8.37 8.26
CA VAL A 306 8.16 -9.37 8.16
C VAL A 306 7.04 -9.04 9.14
N HIS A 307 7.38 -8.68 10.39
CA HIS A 307 6.41 -8.18 11.35
C HIS A 307 5.59 -7.01 10.76
N HIS A 308 6.27 -5.99 10.25
CA HIS A 308 5.61 -4.84 9.66
C HIS A 308 4.68 -5.22 8.48
N TYR A 309 5.11 -6.14 7.61
CA TYR A 309 4.29 -6.62 6.49
C TYR A 309 3.03 -7.34 6.96
N LEU A 310 3.14 -8.21 7.97
CA LEU A 310 2.01 -8.94 8.55
C LEU A 310 1.02 -7.99 9.25
N ASP A 311 1.51 -7.00 10.00
CA ASP A 311 0.66 -5.99 10.63
C ASP A 311 -0.07 -5.14 9.60
N CYS A 312 0.62 -4.73 8.52
CA CYS A 312 -0.03 -3.99 7.44
C CYS A 312 -1.05 -4.85 6.71
N ALA A 313 -0.73 -6.12 6.46
CA ALA A 313 -1.63 -7.07 5.83
C ALA A 313 -2.91 -7.27 6.65
N GLU A 314 -2.78 -7.46 7.97
CA GLU A 314 -3.92 -7.55 8.90
C GLU A 314 -4.73 -6.26 8.94
N TYR A 315 -4.07 -5.10 8.95
CA TYR A 315 -4.76 -3.83 8.90
C TYR A 315 -5.57 -3.67 7.60
N ILE A 316 -4.99 -3.99 6.45
CA ILE A 316 -5.65 -3.92 5.14
C ILE A 316 -6.84 -4.90 5.09
N SER A 317 -6.65 -6.14 5.56
CA SER A 317 -7.66 -7.21 5.47
C SER A 317 -8.94 -6.91 6.27
N ARG A 318 -8.86 -6.04 7.29
CA ARG A 318 -9.98 -5.62 8.12
C ARG A 318 -10.82 -4.49 7.52
N ARG A 319 -10.35 -3.86 6.44
CA ARG A 319 -11.03 -2.72 5.83
C ARG A 319 -11.94 -3.17 4.70
N SER A 320 -12.99 -2.39 4.47
CA SER A 320 -13.76 -2.54 3.23
C SER A 320 -12.81 -2.31 2.04
N PRO A 321 -12.97 -3.06 0.95
CA PRO A 321 -12.32 -2.83 -0.34
C PRO A 321 -12.37 -1.39 -0.83
N ALA A 322 -13.40 -0.64 -0.44
CA ALA A 322 -13.53 0.77 -0.74
C ALA A 322 -12.41 1.64 -0.13
N ASP A 323 -11.84 1.21 0.98
CA ASP A 323 -10.81 1.91 1.75
C ASP A 323 -9.46 1.19 1.73
N ALA A 324 -9.46 -0.15 1.63
CA ALA A 324 -8.26 -0.98 1.72
C ALA A 324 -7.22 -0.65 0.63
N TRP A 325 -7.67 -0.24 -0.55
CA TRP A 325 -6.80 0.06 -1.70
C TRP A 325 -5.76 1.15 -1.41
N GLU A 326 -6.06 2.14 -0.55
CA GLU A 326 -5.13 3.23 -0.22
C GLU A 326 -3.94 2.68 0.57
N SER A 327 -4.22 1.92 1.62
CA SER A 327 -3.19 1.30 2.46
C SER A 327 -2.41 0.22 1.71
N PHE A 328 -3.07 -0.56 0.85
CA PHE A 328 -2.39 -1.50 -0.04
C PHE A 328 -1.44 -0.77 -1.00
N THR A 329 -1.93 0.29 -1.68
CA THR A 329 -1.11 1.07 -2.62
C THR A 329 0.07 1.73 -1.91
N SER A 330 -0.14 2.25 -0.70
CA SER A 330 0.93 2.82 0.12
C SER A 330 2.01 1.79 0.47
N LEU A 331 1.61 0.61 0.93
CA LEU A 331 2.54 -0.48 1.24
C LEU A 331 3.31 -0.93 0.00
N LEU A 332 2.61 -1.16 -1.11
CA LEU A 332 3.21 -1.51 -2.40
C LEU A 332 4.27 -0.49 -2.82
N LEU A 333 3.94 0.80 -2.76
CA LEU A 333 4.90 1.85 -3.11
C LEU A 333 6.07 1.89 -2.13
N SER A 334 5.85 1.70 -0.83
CA SER A 334 6.93 1.69 0.17
C SER A 334 7.97 0.61 -0.09
N ILE A 335 7.58 -0.51 -0.71
CA ILE A 335 8.48 -1.60 -1.08
C ILE A 335 9.11 -1.29 -2.44
N CYS A 336 8.30 -1.01 -3.46
CA CYS A 336 8.80 -0.82 -4.83
C CYS A 336 9.69 0.42 -5.00
N THR A 337 9.55 1.45 -4.16
CA THR A 337 10.35 2.68 -4.29
C THR A 337 11.58 2.71 -3.40
N ALA A 338 11.75 1.78 -2.45
CA ALA A 338 12.90 1.74 -1.56
C ALA A 338 13.82 0.55 -1.92
N PRO A 339 15.01 0.78 -2.51
CA PRO A 339 15.87 -0.29 -3.07
C PRO A 339 16.17 -1.42 -2.08
N GLU A 340 16.62 -1.07 -0.88
CA GLU A 340 16.96 -2.04 0.17
C GLU A 340 15.74 -2.89 0.58
N ARG A 341 14.54 -2.27 0.62
CA ARG A 341 13.31 -3.01 0.92
C ARG A 341 12.92 -3.92 -0.22
N LEU A 342 13.06 -3.47 -1.47
CA LEU A 342 12.74 -4.28 -2.64
C LEU A 342 13.65 -5.51 -2.73
N GLU A 343 14.95 -5.34 -2.50
CA GLU A 343 15.93 -6.42 -2.49
C GLU A 343 15.66 -7.42 -1.36
N ALA A 344 15.37 -6.95 -0.16
CA ALA A 344 15.07 -7.80 1.00
C ALA A 344 13.69 -8.46 0.93
N PHE A 345 12.71 -7.85 0.27
CA PHE A 345 11.30 -8.28 0.32
C PHE A 345 11.10 -9.73 -0.11
N GLN A 346 11.77 -10.17 -1.18
CA GLN A 346 11.65 -11.55 -1.64
C GLN A 346 12.17 -12.54 -0.59
N GLN A 347 13.30 -12.24 0.06
CA GLN A 347 13.87 -13.09 1.11
C GLN A 347 12.97 -13.10 2.34
N ASP A 348 12.49 -11.93 2.76
CA ASP A 348 11.61 -11.75 3.91
C ASP A 348 10.33 -12.58 3.77
N VAL A 349 9.69 -12.57 2.59
CA VAL A 349 8.46 -13.33 2.34
C VAL A 349 8.76 -14.81 2.12
N THR A 350 9.86 -15.16 1.45
CA THR A 350 10.24 -16.58 1.28
C THR A 350 10.52 -17.24 2.63
N ALA A 351 10.95 -16.49 3.64
CA ALA A 351 11.10 -17.01 5.00
C ALA A 351 9.75 -17.48 5.61
N LEU A 352 8.61 -17.02 5.10
CA LEU A 352 7.28 -17.48 5.52
C LEU A 352 6.78 -18.73 4.77
N ASP A 353 7.47 -19.14 3.70
CA ASP A 353 7.18 -20.35 2.92
C ASP A 353 7.73 -21.60 3.68
N PRO A 354 7.00 -22.72 3.77
CA PRO A 354 5.67 -23.03 3.19
C PRO A 354 4.49 -22.74 4.10
N ALA A 355 4.72 -22.14 5.27
CA ALA A 355 3.66 -21.96 6.26
C ALA A 355 2.44 -21.19 5.72
N LEU A 356 2.64 -20.25 4.77
CA LEU A 356 1.56 -19.51 4.13
C LEU A 356 0.58 -20.39 3.32
N ASP A 357 1.01 -21.49 2.72
CA ASP A 357 0.13 -22.35 1.92
C ASP A 357 -0.91 -23.08 2.79
N GLU A 358 -0.56 -23.32 4.06
CA GLU A 358 -1.42 -24.03 5.02
C GLU A 358 -2.41 -23.10 5.73
N VAL A 359 -2.17 -21.78 5.71
CA VAL A 359 -2.93 -20.77 6.46
C VAL A 359 -4.43 -20.80 6.18
N HIS A 360 -4.83 -20.99 4.92
CA HIS A 360 -6.26 -21.04 4.58
C HIS A 360 -6.96 -22.27 5.17
N ALA A 361 -6.27 -23.42 5.26
CA ALA A 361 -6.81 -24.61 5.91
C ALA A 361 -6.92 -24.40 7.43
N LEU A 362 -5.91 -23.79 8.03
CA LEU A 362 -5.88 -23.44 9.46
C LEU A 362 -6.99 -22.48 9.84
N GLY A 363 -7.24 -21.44 9.03
CA GLY A 363 -8.33 -20.50 9.26
C GLY A 363 -9.71 -21.17 9.24
N ARG A 364 -9.93 -22.14 8.34
CA ARG A 364 -11.18 -22.94 8.31
C ARG A 364 -11.32 -23.80 9.56
N HIS A 365 -10.23 -24.44 10.02
CA HIS A 365 -10.24 -25.23 11.25
C HIS A 365 -10.50 -24.36 12.49
N ALA A 366 -9.86 -23.19 12.56
CA ALA A 366 -10.07 -22.22 13.63
C ALA A 366 -11.51 -21.69 13.67
N ALA A 367 -12.08 -21.34 12.51
CA ALA A 367 -13.47 -20.92 12.41
C ALA A 367 -14.44 -22.01 12.89
N ALA A 368 -14.19 -23.27 12.56
CA ALA A 368 -15.00 -24.40 13.05
C ALA A 368 -14.92 -24.57 14.57
N ARG A 369 -13.75 -24.35 15.20
CA ARG A 369 -13.58 -24.40 16.66
C ARG A 369 -14.22 -23.21 17.39
N LEU A 370 -14.20 -22.03 16.77
CA LEU A 370 -14.75 -20.79 17.34
C LEU A 370 -16.25 -20.62 17.08
N ALA A 371 -16.85 -21.44 16.21
CA ALA A 371 -18.29 -21.41 15.97
C ALA A 371 -19.04 -21.78 17.26
N PRO A 372 -20.06 -21.01 17.68
CA PRO A 372 -20.84 -21.33 18.86
C PRO A 372 -21.52 -22.69 18.67
N ALA A 373 -21.53 -23.54 19.71
CA ALA A 373 -22.20 -24.84 19.75
C ALA A 373 -23.75 -24.72 19.74
N SER A 374 -24.30 -23.80 18.96
CA SER A 374 -25.70 -23.37 18.93
C SER A 374 -26.56 -24.17 17.93
N ALA A 375 -26.28 -25.46 17.77
CA ALA A 375 -27.10 -26.34 16.91
C ALA A 375 -27.52 -27.66 17.56
N ALA A 376 -27.20 -27.86 18.85
CA ALA A 376 -27.57 -29.10 19.56
C ALA A 376 -28.78 -28.96 20.52
N ALA A 377 -29.39 -27.78 20.65
CA ALA A 377 -30.47 -27.52 21.61
C ALA A 377 -31.88 -27.33 20.99
N SER A 378 -32.07 -27.69 19.72
CA SER A 378 -33.38 -27.68 19.06
C SER A 378 -33.67 -29.03 18.40
N ARG A 379 -33.72 -30.09 19.21
CA ARG A 379 -34.54 -31.26 18.91
C ARG A 379 -35.93 -31.01 19.53
N PRO A 380 -37.00 -30.82 18.74
CA PRO A 380 -38.35 -30.89 19.28
C PRO A 380 -38.63 -32.34 19.69
N ALA A 381 -39.21 -32.49 20.89
CA ALA A 381 -39.80 -33.75 21.37
C ALA A 381 -41.11 -34.04 20.67
#